data_AF-A0A6N0NWS4-F1
#
_entry.id   AF-A0A6N0NWS4-F1
#
_cell.length_a   1.000
_cell.length_b   1.000
_cell.length_c   1.000
_cell.angle_alpha   90.00
_cell.angle_beta   90.00
_cell.angle_gamma   90.00
#
_symmetry.space_group_name_H-M   'P 1'
#
loop_
_entity.id
_entity.type
_entity.pdbx_description
1 polymer ?
#
loop_
_entity_poly.entity_id
_entity_poly.type
_entity_poly.pdbx_seq_one_letter_code
_entity_poly.pdbx_strand_id
1 'polypeptide(L)'
;MPRRPKLNITIYDGIRRGSLSLVLFATFLGISIDAEGSILYYIPLVISYLSLFLFGWLNRRSFSSMGEEYNLTVRLFMVLIAGLVLSLASSVLVEENFSVYLFSITELIGSILVLSYIFEYSFEMVRLGNQFNSRGLKIASGILLISTVLYFILGVIPFAIAVTAAGMLIYVELTKIVSIYKK
;
A
#
# COMPACT_ATOMS: atom_id res chain seq x y z
N MET A 1 16.24 -19.86 -30.79
CA MET A 1 16.06 -18.94 -29.64
C MET A 1 15.07 -19.57 -28.67
N PRO A 2 15.38 -19.71 -27.36
CA PRO A 2 14.40 -20.22 -26.40
C PRO A 2 13.22 -19.26 -26.38
N ARG A 3 12.00 -19.77 -26.56
CA ARG A 3 10.78 -18.97 -26.49
C ARG A 3 10.70 -18.39 -25.08
N ARG A 4 10.73 -17.06 -24.95
CA ARG A 4 10.48 -16.39 -23.66
C ARG A 4 9.16 -16.95 -23.10
N PRO A 5 9.11 -17.44 -21.85
CA PRO A 5 7.85 -17.90 -21.27
C PRO A 5 6.82 -16.77 -21.40
N LYS A 6 5.62 -17.09 -21.89
CA LYS A 6 4.52 -16.13 -22.00
C LYS A 6 4.18 -15.67 -20.59
N LEU A 7 4.74 -14.53 -20.21
CA LEU A 7 4.47 -13.87 -18.94
C LEU A 7 2.97 -13.53 -18.92
N ASN A 8 2.25 -13.87 -17.84
CA ASN A 8 0.85 -13.47 -17.74
C ASN A 8 0.74 -11.98 -17.40
N ILE A 9 0.69 -11.16 -18.43
CA ILE A 9 0.78 -9.70 -18.35
C ILE A 9 -0.34 -9.09 -17.48
N THR A 10 -1.51 -9.72 -17.44
CA THR A 10 -2.66 -9.23 -16.66
C THR A 10 -2.36 -9.15 -15.17
N ILE A 11 -1.50 -10.04 -14.66
CA ILE A 11 -1.12 -10.06 -13.25
C ILE A 11 -0.33 -8.80 -12.89
N TYR A 12 0.69 -8.49 -13.69
CA TYR A 12 1.56 -7.32 -13.50
C TYR A 12 0.82 -6.01 -13.78
N ASP A 13 -0.11 -6.00 -14.74
CA ASP A 13 -1.04 -4.89 -14.96
C ASP A 13 -1.90 -4.63 -13.71
N GLY A 14 -2.30 -5.69 -12.98
CA GLY A 14 -3.01 -5.57 -11.70
C GLY A 14 -2.16 -4.96 -10.58
N ILE A 15 -0.92 -5.40 -10.41
CA ILE A 15 0.02 -4.85 -9.41
C ILE A 15 0.31 -3.38 -9.73
N ARG A 16 0.49 -3.05 -11.02
CA ARG A 16 0.68 -1.68 -11.49
C ARG A 16 -0.52 -0.78 -11.15
N ARG A 17 -1.75 -1.26 -11.35
CA ARG A 17 -2.95 -0.51 -10.94
C ARG A 17 -3.00 -0.37 -9.42
N GLY A 18 -2.63 -1.43 -8.69
CA GLY A 18 -2.48 -1.41 -7.24
C GLY A 18 -1.53 -0.30 -6.79
N SER A 19 -0.35 -0.16 -7.41
CA SER A 19 0.60 0.88 -7.01
C SER A 19 0.07 2.30 -7.22
N LEU A 20 -0.81 2.55 -8.21
CA LEU A 20 -1.53 3.82 -8.31
C LEU A 20 -2.51 4.02 -7.17
N SER A 21 -3.26 2.97 -6.78
CA SER A 21 -4.15 3.04 -5.62
C SER A 21 -3.37 3.31 -4.33
N LEU A 22 -2.15 2.79 -4.19
CA LEU A 22 -1.26 3.10 -3.07
C LEU A 22 -0.82 4.58 -3.07
N VAL A 23 -0.53 5.14 -4.24
CA VAL A 23 -0.23 6.57 -4.39
C VAL A 23 -1.42 7.44 -3.98
N LEU A 24 -2.62 7.09 -4.43
CA LEU A 24 -3.85 7.79 -4.05
C LEU A 24 -4.07 7.72 -2.55
N PHE A 25 -3.93 6.53 -1.95
CA PHE A 25 -4.01 6.36 -0.49
C PHE A 25 -3.09 7.35 0.24
N ALA A 26 -1.80 7.34 -0.09
CA ALA A 26 -0.82 8.16 0.60
C ALA A 26 -1.04 9.66 0.39
N THR A 27 -1.41 10.06 -0.83
CA THR A 27 -1.68 11.46 -1.18
C THR A 27 -2.89 12.00 -0.41
N PHE A 28 -4.00 11.26 -0.43
CA PHE A 28 -5.22 11.67 0.28
C PHE A 28 -5.07 11.57 1.80
N LEU A 29 -4.24 10.65 2.31
CA LEU A 29 -3.90 10.60 3.74
C LEU A 29 -3.13 11.85 4.16
N GLY A 30 -2.17 12.31 3.35
CA GLY A 30 -1.46 13.56 3.60
C GLY A 30 -2.40 14.77 3.60
N ILE A 31 -3.31 14.83 2.63
CA ILE A 31 -4.31 15.90 2.53
C ILE A 31 -5.27 15.89 3.72
N SER A 32 -5.70 14.71 4.20
CA SER A 32 -6.59 14.66 5.37
C SER A 32 -5.89 15.20 6.61
N ILE A 33 -4.63 14.82 6.86
CA ILE A 33 -3.85 15.32 8.01
C ILE A 33 -3.71 16.86 7.94
N ASP A 34 -3.48 17.42 6.75
CA ASP A 34 -3.35 18.88 6.59
C ASP A 34 -4.67 19.64 6.80
N ALA A 35 -5.81 18.96 6.62
CA ALA A 35 -7.16 19.49 6.82
C ALA A 35 -7.76 19.18 8.21
N GLU A 36 -6.97 18.61 9.13
CA GLU A 36 -7.39 18.23 10.47
C GLU A 36 -7.95 19.43 11.25
N GLY A 37 -9.08 19.23 11.94
CA GLY A 37 -9.82 20.30 12.62
C GLY A 37 -10.88 21.02 11.74
N SER A 38 -11.13 20.53 10.52
CA SER A 38 -12.22 21.00 9.67
C SER A 38 -13.10 19.85 9.15
N ILE A 39 -14.35 20.14 8.78
CA ILE A 39 -15.24 19.15 8.14
C ILE A 39 -14.65 18.58 6.83
N LEU A 40 -13.68 19.29 6.23
CA LEU A 40 -13.00 18.86 5.01
C LEU A 40 -11.98 17.74 5.25
N TYR A 41 -11.72 17.35 6.51
CA TYR A 41 -10.88 16.21 6.90
C TYR A 41 -11.40 14.86 6.37
N TYR A 42 -12.72 14.66 6.44
CA TYR A 42 -13.33 13.34 6.22
C TYR A 42 -13.32 12.88 4.77
N ILE A 43 -13.55 13.79 3.83
CA ILE A 43 -13.61 13.46 2.39
C ILE A 43 -12.28 12.83 1.92
N PRO A 44 -11.11 13.48 2.08
CA PRO A 44 -9.83 12.89 1.72
C PRO A 44 -9.53 11.62 2.53
N LEU A 45 -9.89 11.56 3.82
CA LEU A 45 -9.67 10.37 4.63
C LEU A 45 -10.43 9.14 4.08
N VAL A 46 -11.70 9.30 3.74
CA VAL A 46 -12.51 8.22 3.15
C VAL A 46 -11.94 7.77 1.81
N ILE A 47 -11.54 8.72 0.95
CA ILE A 47 -10.91 8.41 -0.34
C ILE A 47 -9.59 7.66 -0.11
N SER A 48 -8.82 8.04 0.90
CA SER A 48 -7.58 7.36 1.28
C SER A 48 -7.83 5.89 1.63
N TYR A 49 -8.77 5.60 2.53
CA TYR A 49 -9.10 4.23 2.92
C TYR A 49 -9.69 3.39 1.79
N LEU A 50 -10.56 3.98 0.95
CA LEU A 50 -11.06 3.29 -0.26
C LEU A 50 -9.92 2.94 -1.22
N SER A 51 -8.96 3.84 -1.37
CA SER A 51 -7.77 3.61 -2.21
C SER A 51 -6.87 2.51 -1.63
N LEU A 52 -6.71 2.45 -0.30
CA LEU A 52 -5.95 1.41 0.38
C LEU A 52 -6.64 0.04 0.29
N PHE A 53 -7.96 -0.01 0.41
CA PHE A 53 -8.73 -1.21 0.16
C PHE A 53 -8.56 -1.70 -1.28
N LEU A 54 -8.69 -0.81 -2.26
CA LEU A 54 -8.50 -1.13 -3.68
C LEU A 54 -7.08 -1.62 -3.96
N PHE A 55 -6.06 -1.00 -3.35
CA PHE A 55 -4.67 -1.47 -3.39
C PHE A 55 -4.53 -2.90 -2.88
N GLY A 56 -5.10 -3.21 -1.71
CA GLY A 56 -5.08 -4.54 -1.14
C GLY A 56 -5.77 -5.57 -2.03
N TRP A 57 -6.95 -5.23 -2.55
CA TRP A 57 -7.76 -6.12 -3.37
C TRP A 57 -7.10 -6.45 -4.71
N LEU A 58 -6.57 -5.45 -5.41
CA LEU A 58 -5.87 -5.63 -6.68
C LEU A 58 -4.63 -6.51 -6.50
N ASN A 59 -3.83 -6.24 -5.46
CA ASN A 59 -2.62 -7.01 -5.20
C ASN A 59 -2.91 -8.44 -4.76
N ARG A 60 -3.91 -8.66 -3.89
CA ARG A 60 -4.35 -10.02 -3.54
C ARG A 60 -4.74 -10.82 -4.79
N ARG A 61 -5.51 -10.22 -5.69
CA ARG A 61 -5.93 -10.87 -6.94
C ARG A 61 -4.74 -11.20 -7.84
N SER A 62 -3.74 -10.31 -7.91
CA SER A 62 -2.54 -10.55 -8.69
C SER A 62 -1.64 -11.62 -8.06
N PHE A 63 -1.28 -11.50 -6.79
CA PHE A 63 -0.37 -12.40 -6.10
C PHE A 63 -0.92 -13.82 -5.92
N SER A 64 -2.24 -13.98 -5.74
CA SER A 64 -2.86 -15.31 -5.71
C SER A 64 -2.65 -16.11 -7.00
N SER A 65 -2.35 -15.43 -8.11
CA SER A 65 -2.06 -16.06 -9.40
C SER A 65 -0.56 -16.33 -9.63
N MET A 66 0.32 -15.94 -8.70
CA MET A 66 1.79 -16.04 -8.83
C MET A 66 2.40 -17.21 -8.04
N GLY A 67 1.59 -18.05 -7.41
CA GLY A 67 2.04 -19.24 -6.69
C GLY A 67 2.33 -19.02 -5.20
N GLU A 68 2.90 -20.02 -4.53
CA GLU A 68 3.08 -20.02 -3.07
C GLU A 68 4.07 -18.97 -2.57
N GLU A 69 5.02 -18.56 -3.42
CA GLU A 69 6.02 -17.56 -3.05
C GLU A 69 5.37 -16.25 -2.58
N TYR A 70 4.23 -15.86 -3.13
CA TYR A 70 3.53 -14.60 -2.82
C TYR A 70 2.34 -14.78 -1.84
N ASN A 71 2.23 -15.94 -1.19
CA ASN A 71 1.05 -16.32 -0.39
C ASN A 71 0.89 -15.47 0.88
N LEU A 72 1.99 -14.95 1.45
CA LEU A 72 1.92 -14.19 2.69
C LEU A 72 1.14 -12.88 2.51
N THR A 73 1.41 -12.13 1.43
CA THR A 73 0.63 -10.92 1.09
C THR A 73 -0.85 -11.23 0.86
N VAL A 74 -1.17 -12.38 0.24
CA VAL A 74 -2.55 -12.82 0.03
C VAL A 74 -3.27 -13.08 1.36
N ARG A 75 -2.59 -13.68 2.34
CA ARG A 75 -3.13 -13.96 3.67
C ARG A 75 -3.29 -12.68 4.50
N LEU A 76 -2.33 -11.78 4.43
CA LEU A 76 -2.37 -10.49 5.14
C LEU A 76 -3.45 -9.54 4.61
N PHE A 77 -4.11 -9.83 3.49
CA PHE A 77 -5.24 -9.02 3.04
C PHE A 77 -6.38 -8.94 4.09
N MET A 78 -6.66 -10.03 4.82
CA MET A 78 -7.66 -9.98 5.89
C MET A 78 -7.17 -9.14 7.08
N VAL A 79 -5.86 -9.13 7.32
CA VAL A 79 -5.22 -8.25 8.31
C VAL A 79 -5.35 -6.79 7.90
N LEU A 80 -5.16 -6.46 6.62
CA LEU A 80 -5.39 -5.12 6.07
C LEU A 80 -6.86 -4.69 6.25
N ILE A 81 -7.83 -5.57 5.97
CA ILE A 81 -9.25 -5.26 6.17
C ILE A 81 -9.53 -4.95 7.65
N ALA A 82 -9.04 -5.79 8.57
CA ALA A 82 -9.21 -5.54 10.00
C ALA A 82 -8.57 -4.20 10.42
N GLY A 83 -7.38 -3.89 9.90
CA GLY A 83 -6.72 -2.61 10.11
C GLY A 83 -7.55 -1.42 9.62
N LEU A 84 -8.06 -1.49 8.39
CA LEU A 84 -8.94 -0.46 7.81
C LEU A 84 -10.20 -0.22 8.64
N VAL A 85 -10.87 -1.30 9.07
CA VAL A 85 -12.09 -1.20 9.88
C VAL A 85 -11.78 -0.56 11.23
N LEU A 86 -10.70 -0.97 11.89
CA LEU A 86 -10.29 -0.41 13.17
C LEU A 86 -9.90 1.06 13.04
N SER A 87 -9.11 1.43 12.03
CA SER A 87 -8.68 2.81 11.81
C SER A 87 -9.87 3.73 11.49
N LEU A 88 -10.82 3.29 10.65
CA LEU A 88 -12.00 4.08 10.30
C LEU A 88 -12.98 4.22 11.47
N ALA A 89 -13.21 3.13 12.22
CA ALA A 89 -14.03 3.20 13.42
C ALA A 89 -13.40 4.13 14.47
N SER A 90 -12.08 4.07 14.65
CA SER A 90 -11.37 4.93 15.58
C SER A 90 -11.45 6.40 15.17
N SER A 91 -11.24 6.73 13.89
CA SER A 91 -11.30 8.13 13.42
C SER A 91 -12.68 8.77 13.61
N VAL A 92 -13.77 8.00 13.44
CA VAL A 92 -15.13 8.50 13.66
C VAL A 92 -15.43 8.68 15.15
N LEU A 93 -14.97 7.76 16.00
CA LEU A 93 -15.28 7.78 17.43
C LEU A 93 -14.46 8.80 18.23
N VAL A 94 -13.23 9.10 17.79
CA VAL A 94 -12.38 10.13 18.40
C VAL A 94 -13.02 11.52 18.26
N GLU A 95 -13.67 11.80 17.14
CA GLU A 95 -14.31 13.12 16.92
C GLU A 95 -15.60 13.31 17.75
N GLU A 96 -16.24 12.21 18.15
CA GLU A 96 -17.44 12.18 19.02
C GLU A 96 -17.12 12.28 20.53
N ASN A 97 -15.88 12.60 20.91
CA ASN A 97 -15.43 12.80 22.32
C ASN A 97 -15.67 11.61 23.28
N PHE A 98 -15.80 10.38 22.78
CA PHE A 98 -15.80 9.20 23.64
C PHE A 98 -14.37 8.91 24.14
N SER A 99 -14.24 8.53 25.41
CA SER A 99 -13.00 8.23 26.18
C SER A 99 -11.65 8.08 25.42
N VAL A 100 -10.88 9.16 25.34
CA VAL A 100 -9.59 9.33 24.62
C VAL A 100 -8.56 8.19 24.76
N TYR A 101 -8.51 7.47 25.89
CA TYR A 101 -7.44 6.48 26.17
C TYR A 101 -7.60 5.11 25.50
N LEU A 102 -8.82 4.58 25.34
CA LEU A 102 -9.01 3.27 24.68
C LEU A 102 -8.90 3.40 23.15
N PHE A 103 -9.24 4.58 22.61
CA PHE A 103 -9.25 4.83 21.18
C PHE A 103 -7.86 5.01 20.56
N SER A 104 -6.92 5.57 21.32
CA SER A 104 -5.52 5.66 20.89
C SER A 104 -4.87 4.29 20.69
N ILE A 105 -5.27 3.28 21.47
CA ILE A 105 -4.79 1.90 21.34
C ILE A 105 -5.40 1.24 20.11
N THR A 106 -6.70 1.38 19.87
CA THR A 106 -7.35 0.81 18.67
C THR A 106 -6.83 1.43 17.38
N GLU A 107 -6.57 2.73 17.37
CA GLU A 107 -5.96 3.44 16.24
C GLU A 107 -4.53 2.96 15.97
N LEU A 108 -3.72 2.78 17.02
CA LEU A 108 -2.37 2.25 16.94
C LEU A 108 -2.38 0.81 16.38
N ILE A 109 -3.28 -0.05 16.87
CA ILE A 109 -3.45 -1.41 16.36
C ILE A 109 -3.84 -1.37 14.87
N GLY A 110 -4.86 -0.57 14.51
CA GLY A 110 -5.29 -0.42 13.13
C GLY A 110 -4.15 0.00 12.19
N SER A 111 -3.39 1.01 12.62
CA SER A 111 -2.19 1.49 11.93
C SER A 111 -1.13 0.40 11.77
N ILE A 112 -0.83 -0.36 12.82
CA ILE A 112 0.14 -1.47 12.77
C ILE A 112 -0.30 -2.54 11.77
N LEU A 113 -1.58 -2.90 11.74
CA LEU A 113 -2.10 -3.90 10.80
C LEU A 113 -1.98 -3.41 9.35
N VAL A 114 -2.29 -2.14 9.07
CA VAL A 114 -2.07 -1.53 7.75
C VAL A 114 -0.59 -1.53 7.37
N LEU A 115 0.28 -1.11 8.28
CA LEU A 115 1.73 -1.05 8.06
C LEU A 115 2.31 -2.44 7.83
N SER A 116 1.82 -3.48 8.52
CA SER A 116 2.27 -4.85 8.31
C SER A 116 2.00 -5.34 6.89
N TYR A 117 0.87 -4.96 6.30
CA TYR A 117 0.55 -5.28 4.91
C TYR A 117 1.46 -4.56 3.92
N ILE A 118 1.73 -3.26 4.14
CA ILE A 118 2.64 -2.47 3.30
C ILE A 118 4.08 -2.99 3.41
N PHE A 119 4.48 -3.38 4.62
CA PHE A 119 5.78 -3.99 4.90
C PHE A 119 5.95 -5.30 4.14
N GLU A 120 4.98 -6.22 4.20
CA GLU A 120 5.05 -7.47 3.44
C GLU A 120 5.05 -7.21 1.92
N TYR A 121 4.20 -6.29 1.46
CA TYR A 121 4.18 -5.89 0.06
C TYR A 121 5.55 -5.40 -0.43
N SER A 122 6.35 -4.76 0.43
CA SER A 122 7.71 -4.35 0.08
C SER A 122 8.61 -5.55 -0.26
N PHE A 123 8.49 -6.68 0.45
CA PHE A 123 9.25 -7.90 0.14
C PHE A 123 8.80 -8.55 -1.18
N GLU A 124 7.50 -8.54 -1.47
CA GLU A 124 7.02 -9.03 -2.78
C GLU A 124 7.57 -8.18 -3.92
N MET A 125 7.68 -6.87 -3.73
CA MET A 125 8.31 -5.99 -4.71
C MET A 125 9.82 -6.27 -4.87
N VAL A 126 10.53 -6.63 -3.80
CA VAL A 126 11.92 -7.11 -3.90
C VAL A 126 11.99 -8.39 -4.73
N ARG A 127 11.08 -9.35 -4.49
CA ARG A 127 11.03 -10.63 -5.23
C ARG A 127 10.77 -10.40 -6.72
N LEU A 128 9.79 -9.57 -7.07
CA LEU A 128 9.56 -9.15 -8.45
C LEU A 128 10.78 -8.43 -9.03
N GLY A 129 11.41 -7.54 -8.25
CA GLY A 129 12.64 -6.86 -8.64
C GLY A 129 13.79 -7.83 -8.94
N ASN A 130 13.90 -8.94 -8.22
CA ASN A 130 14.84 -10.01 -8.50
C ASN A 130 14.46 -10.80 -9.76
N GLN A 131 13.18 -11.17 -9.91
CA GLN A 131 12.67 -11.92 -11.05
C GLN A 131 12.90 -11.19 -12.40
N PHE A 132 12.70 -9.87 -12.43
CA PHE A 132 12.89 -9.06 -13.62
C PHE A 132 14.25 -8.33 -13.68
N ASN A 133 15.12 -8.56 -12.69
CA ASN A 133 16.37 -7.83 -12.52
C ASN A 133 16.20 -6.28 -12.57
N SER A 134 15.08 -5.76 -12.06
CA SER A 134 14.80 -4.32 -11.99
C SER A 134 15.40 -3.74 -10.72
N ARG A 135 16.40 -2.87 -10.89
CA ARG A 135 16.96 -2.06 -9.79
C ARG A 135 15.93 -1.08 -9.25
N GLY A 136 15.05 -0.53 -10.10
CA GLY A 136 14.04 0.44 -9.68
C GLY A 136 13.01 -0.17 -8.72
N LEU A 137 12.56 -1.40 -8.96
CA LEU A 137 11.67 -2.11 -8.03
C LEU A 137 12.34 -2.40 -6.68
N LYS A 138 13.64 -2.71 -6.67
CA LYS A 138 14.42 -2.91 -5.43
C LYS A 138 14.59 -1.63 -4.63
N ILE A 139 14.79 -0.50 -5.31
CA ILE A 139 14.87 0.81 -4.65
C ILE A 139 13.50 1.18 -4.08
N ALA A 140 12.43 1.02 -4.86
CA ALA A 140 11.09 1.38 -4.42
C ALA A 140 10.61 0.53 -3.24
N SER A 141 10.92 -0.76 -3.22
CA SER A 141 10.68 -1.63 -2.06
C SER A 141 11.46 -1.19 -0.83
N GLY A 142 12.74 -0.82 -0.98
CA GLY A 142 13.53 -0.24 0.11
C GLY A 142 12.90 1.03 0.68
N ILE A 143 12.37 1.92 -0.17
CA ILE A 143 11.66 3.12 0.26
C ILE A 143 10.38 2.75 1.04
N LEU A 144 9.58 1.78 0.59
CA LEU A 144 8.39 1.31 1.32
C LEU A 144 8.75 0.69 2.68
N LEU A 145 9.82 -0.08 2.73
CA LEU A 145 10.28 -0.70 3.98
C LEU A 145 10.69 0.38 4.98
N ILE A 146 11.51 1.35 4.55
CA ILE A 146 11.91 2.47 5.39
C ILE A 146 10.69 3.32 5.78
N SER A 147 9.74 3.56 4.87
CA SER A 147 8.57 4.40 5.17
C SER A 147 7.74 3.81 6.31
N THR A 148 7.58 2.49 6.37
CA THR A 148 6.85 1.85 7.49
C THR A 148 7.48 2.13 8.85
N VAL A 149 8.81 2.24 8.93
CA VAL A 149 9.53 2.63 10.14
C VAL A 149 9.41 4.13 10.39
N LEU A 150 9.54 4.95 9.34
CA LEU A 150 9.41 6.42 9.44
C LEU A 150 8.05 6.85 9.97
N TYR A 151 6.98 6.10 9.71
CA TYR A 151 5.65 6.37 10.26
C TYR A 151 5.68 6.53 11.79
N PHE A 152 6.41 5.67 12.50
CA PHE A 152 6.47 5.71 13.97
C PHE A 152 7.39 6.79 14.52
N ILE A 153 8.39 7.22 13.75
CA ILE A 153 9.42 8.16 14.21
C ILE A 153 9.07 9.60 13.83
N LEU A 154 8.64 9.82 12.59
CA LEU A 154 8.43 11.14 11.99
C LEU A 154 6.96 11.43 11.69
N GLY A 155 6.06 10.46 11.89
CA GLY A 155 4.61 10.63 11.70
C GLY A 155 4.14 10.42 10.26
N VAL A 156 2.88 10.82 10.03
CA VAL A 156 2.11 10.47 8.82
C VAL A 156 2.58 11.20 7.57
N ILE A 157 2.98 12.47 7.66
CA ILE A 157 3.36 13.29 6.49
C ILE A 157 4.62 12.72 5.79
N PRO A 158 5.75 12.46 6.50
CA PRO A 158 6.94 11.88 5.88
C PRO A 158 6.68 10.46 5.33
N PHE A 159 5.84 9.68 6.02
CA PHE A 159 5.37 8.38 5.53
C PHE A 159 4.62 8.53 4.20
N ALA A 160 3.65 9.45 4.12
CA ALA A 160 2.84 9.68 2.92
C ALA A 160 3.71 10.07 1.72
N ILE A 161 4.70 10.95 1.92
CA ILE A 161 5.63 11.36 0.86
C ILE A 161 6.46 10.16 0.37
N ALA A 162 7.03 9.38 1.28
CA ALA A 162 7.85 8.22 0.94
C ALA A 162 7.03 7.13 0.22
N VAL A 163 5.81 6.83 0.69
CA VAL A 163 4.91 5.86 0.04
C VAL A 163 4.48 6.35 -1.34
N THR A 164 4.20 7.65 -1.50
CA THR A 164 3.87 8.26 -2.80
C THR A 164 5.02 8.10 -3.79
N ALA A 165 6.25 8.44 -3.37
CA ALA A 165 7.44 8.30 -4.20
C ALA A 165 7.69 6.84 -4.60
N ALA A 166 7.59 5.91 -3.65
CA ALA A 166 7.76 4.49 -3.92
C ALA A 166 6.67 3.92 -4.83
N GLY A 167 5.41 4.28 -4.61
CA GLY A 167 4.29 3.84 -5.43
C GLY A 167 4.41 4.31 -6.89
N MET A 168 4.86 5.55 -7.10
CA MET A 168 5.16 6.07 -8.44
C MET A 168 6.33 5.34 -9.11
N LEU A 169 7.41 5.05 -8.37
CA LEU A 169 8.54 4.28 -8.91
C LEU A 169 8.13 2.86 -9.30
N ILE A 170 7.34 2.18 -8.45
CA ILE A 170 6.79 0.84 -8.77
C ILE A 170 5.94 0.89 -10.03
N TYR A 171 5.06 1.89 -10.14
CA TYR A 171 4.20 2.07 -11.32
C TYR A 171 5.02 2.20 -12.61
N VAL A 172 6.05 3.04 -12.60
CA VAL A 172 6.92 3.28 -13.76
C VAL A 172 7.68 2.00 -14.13
N GLU A 173 8.27 1.31 -13.16
CA GLU A 173 9.04 0.09 -13.42
C GLU A 173 8.16 -1.06 -13.92
N LEU A 174 6.97 -1.26 -13.34
CA LEU A 174 6.02 -2.24 -13.84
C LEU A 174 5.51 -1.89 -15.24
N THR A 175 5.35 -0.61 -15.57
CA THR A 175 5.00 -0.18 -16.93
C THR A 175 6.09 -0.55 -17.93
N LYS A 176 7.37 -0.34 -17.58
CA LYS A 176 8.50 -0.77 -18.41
C LYS A 176 8.45 -2.28 -18.63
N ILE A 177 8.33 -3.07 -17.56
CA ILE A 177 8.25 -4.53 -17.63
C ILE A 177 7.08 -4.95 -18.53
N VAL A 178 5.85 -4.52 -18.22
CA VAL A 178 4.65 -4.85 -19.00
C VAL A 178 4.82 -4.52 -20.49
N SER A 179 5.37 -3.35 -20.82
CA SER A 179 5.54 -2.94 -22.21
C SER A 179 6.56 -3.78 -22.99
N ILE A 180 7.60 -4.29 -22.32
CA ILE A 180 8.62 -5.16 -22.93
C ILE A 180 8.03 -6.53 -23.29
N TYR A 181 7.11 -7.06 -22.49
CA TYR A 181 6.52 -8.38 -22.72
C TYR A 181 5.22 -8.35 -23.54
N LYS A 182 4.64 -7.17 -23.80
CA LYS A 182 3.52 -6.99 -24.75
C LYS A 182 3.98 -6.97 -26.22
N LYS A 183 5.24 -6.65 -26.49
CA LYS A 183 5.85 -6.63 -27.83
C LYS A 183 6.51 -7.98 -28.15
#